data_AF-A0A1Y6CI77-F1
#
_entry.id   AF-A0A1Y6CI77-F1
#
_cell.length_a   1.000
_cell.length_b   1.000
_cell.length_c   1.000
_cell.angle_alpha   90.00
_cell.angle_beta   90.00
_cell.angle_gamma   90.00
#
_symmetry.space_group_name_H-M   'P 1'
#
loop_
_entity.id
_entity.type
_entity.pdbx_description
1 polymer ?
#
loop_
_entity_poly.entity_id
_entity_poly.type
_entity_poly.pdbx_seq_one_letter_code
_entity_poly.pdbx_strand_id
1 'polypeptide(L)'
;MRTLLGYMIAILLSACTVTGSLNVTSQPVASTVTVKDPRGNIKETGQAPLNVSLSQQVFSQDDFLIVEVDLDGYEEQRFVIPKTFFASDHAINVTLAKEAKLNNELSGKTIDQCEKISKKSLTDLSKGVAIAQANLLKGDLQVASVQISNLISTFPFVSVLYDLQGNIFYLQRQFSQALASYEKSLALDQENVETAIMVKKLRQITGQATEEVGP
;
A
#
# COMPACT_ATOMS: atom_id res chain seq x y z
N MET A 1 3.20 45.67 -70.01
CA MET A 1 4.10 44.58 -69.61
C MET A 1 4.34 44.74 -68.11
N ARG A 2 3.89 43.76 -67.33
CA ARG A 2 3.87 43.76 -65.86
C ARG A 2 5.28 43.50 -65.32
N THR A 3 5.78 44.37 -64.45
CA THR A 3 6.85 43.99 -63.51
C THR A 3 6.49 44.53 -62.14
N LEU A 4 5.87 43.65 -61.33
CA LEU A 4 5.95 43.69 -59.88
C LEU A 4 7.44 43.72 -59.50
N LEU A 5 7.90 44.78 -58.85
CA LEU A 5 9.20 44.82 -58.21
C LEU A 5 8.96 44.81 -56.70
N GLY A 6 9.28 43.67 -56.10
CA GLY A 6 8.95 43.32 -54.73
C GLY A 6 9.83 44.04 -53.71
N TYR A 7 9.17 44.59 -52.70
CA TYR A 7 9.76 44.82 -51.38
C TYR A 7 9.12 43.80 -50.43
N MET A 8 9.59 42.56 -50.53
CA MET A 8 9.31 41.48 -49.58
C MET A 8 10.28 41.71 -48.41
N ILE A 9 9.81 42.44 -47.39
CA ILE A 9 10.52 42.61 -46.12
C ILE A 9 10.48 41.24 -45.42
N ALA A 10 11.56 40.48 -45.55
CA ALA A 10 11.76 39.23 -44.82
C ALA A 10 12.14 39.54 -43.38
N ILE A 11 11.14 39.59 -42.49
CA ILE A 11 11.36 39.64 -41.05
C ILE A 11 11.76 38.23 -40.61
N LEU A 12 13.07 38.00 -40.46
CA LEU A 12 13.61 36.82 -39.78
C LEU A 12 13.33 36.97 -38.27
N LEU A 13 12.13 36.58 -37.84
CA LEU A 13 11.86 36.30 -36.43
C LEU A 13 12.58 34.99 -36.10
N SER A 14 13.83 35.08 -35.66
CA SER A 14 14.49 34.01 -34.91
C SER A 14 13.77 33.88 -33.58
N ALA A 15 12.68 33.12 -33.56
CA ALA A 15 12.08 32.62 -32.34
C ALA A 15 13.13 31.72 -31.69
N CYS A 16 13.83 32.25 -30.69
CA CYS A 16 14.59 31.41 -29.76
C CYS A 16 13.55 30.54 -29.04
N THR A 17 13.27 29.36 -29.57
CA THR A 17 12.58 28.31 -28.83
C THR A 17 13.52 27.93 -27.70
N VAL A 18 13.26 28.46 -26.50
CA VAL A 18 13.95 28.02 -25.29
C VAL A 18 13.47 26.60 -25.03
N THR A 19 14.26 25.65 -25.48
CA THR A 19 14.05 24.22 -25.24
C THR A 19 14.99 23.83 -24.12
N GLY A 20 14.45 23.48 -22.95
CA GLY A 20 15.26 22.89 -21.89
C GLY A 20 15.71 21.48 -22.27
N SER A 21 16.87 21.08 -21.77
CA SER A 21 17.36 19.72 -21.85
C SER A 21 17.52 19.12 -20.47
N LEU A 22 17.31 17.80 -20.36
CA LEU A 22 17.55 17.04 -19.15
C LEU A 22 18.73 16.10 -19.39
N ASN A 23 19.81 16.31 -18.65
CA ASN A 23 20.97 15.42 -18.66
C ASN A 23 20.91 14.49 -17.45
N VAL A 24 20.77 13.19 -17.67
CA VAL A 24 20.74 12.18 -16.61
C VAL A 24 22.05 11.41 -16.64
N THR A 25 22.83 11.52 -15.57
CA THR A 25 24.07 10.74 -15.36
C THR A 25 23.89 9.79 -14.19
N SER A 26 24.60 8.66 -14.22
CA SER A 26 24.55 7.66 -13.15
C SER A 26 25.93 7.14 -12.75
N GLN A 27 26.02 6.69 -11.49
CA GLN A 27 27.11 5.87 -10.96
C GLN A 27 26.47 4.62 -10.34
N PRO A 28 26.71 3.39 -10.86
CA PRO A 28 27.61 3.06 -11.97
C PRO A 28 27.17 3.63 -13.32
N VAL A 29 28.13 3.77 -14.24
CA VAL A 29 27.85 4.18 -15.63
C VAL A 29 27.10 3.09 -16.39
N ALA A 30 26.41 3.46 -17.47
CA ALA A 30 25.57 2.56 -18.28
C ALA A 30 24.37 1.96 -17.53
N SER A 31 23.71 2.78 -16.70
CA SER A 31 22.37 2.49 -16.18
C SER A 31 21.32 2.82 -17.24
N THR A 32 20.27 2.01 -17.32
CA THR A 32 19.10 2.29 -18.16
C THR A 32 18.33 3.47 -17.58
N VAL A 33 18.11 4.50 -18.38
CA VAL A 33 17.29 5.66 -18.04
C VAL A 33 16.01 5.60 -18.86
N THR A 34 14.86 5.66 -18.21
CA THR A 34 13.54 5.68 -18.86
C THR A 34 12.76 6.91 -18.43
N VAL A 35 12.25 7.66 -19.39
CA VAL A 35 11.40 8.83 -19.15
C VAL A 35 9.97 8.47 -19.53
N LYS A 36 9.04 8.63 -18.58
CA LYS A 36 7.63 8.30 -18.72
C LYS A 36 6.75 9.52 -18.47
N ASP A 37 5.57 9.51 -19.08
CA ASP A 37 4.49 10.43 -18.72
C ASP A 37 3.76 9.99 -17.44
N PRO A 38 2.83 10.81 -16.89
CA PRO A 38 2.06 10.45 -15.70
C PRO A 38 1.21 9.18 -15.83
N ARG A 39 0.94 8.73 -17.06
CA ARG A 39 0.17 7.51 -17.36
C ARG A 39 1.07 6.29 -17.50
N GLY A 40 2.40 6.46 -17.37
CA GLY A 40 3.39 5.41 -17.46
C GLY A 40 3.83 5.08 -18.89
N ASN A 41 3.41 5.83 -19.91
CA ASN A 41 3.89 5.59 -21.27
C ASN A 41 5.33 6.08 -21.41
N ILE A 42 6.18 5.24 -22.01
CA ILE A 42 7.57 5.57 -22.27
C ILE A 42 7.63 6.63 -23.37
N LYS A 43 8.25 7.76 -23.05
CA LYS A 43 8.53 8.86 -23.98
C LYS A 43 9.94 8.79 -24.52
N GLU A 44 10.89 8.41 -23.67
CA GLU A 44 12.29 8.25 -24.05
C GLU A 44 12.97 7.17 -23.21
N THR A 45 13.95 6.47 -23.77
CA THR A 45 14.73 5.47 -23.04
C THR A 45 16.14 5.36 -23.64
N GLY A 46 17.14 5.09 -22.80
CA GLY A 46 18.52 4.97 -23.22
C GLY A 46 19.44 4.58 -22.06
N GLN A 47 20.75 4.72 -22.26
CA GLN A 47 21.77 4.44 -21.25
C GLN A 47 22.36 5.74 -20.73
N ALA A 48 22.66 5.82 -19.43
CA ALA A 48 23.31 6.97 -18.83
C ALA A 48 24.79 7.07 -19.28
N PRO A 49 25.29 8.26 -19.65
CA PRO A 49 24.58 9.54 -19.64
C PRO A 49 23.54 9.66 -20.77
N LEU A 50 22.31 10.06 -20.42
CA LEU A 50 21.22 10.30 -21.36
C LEU A 50 20.85 11.78 -21.39
N ASN A 51 20.84 12.39 -22.57
CA ASN A 51 20.34 13.75 -22.76
C ASN A 51 18.96 13.69 -23.42
N VAL A 52 17.94 14.21 -22.74
CA VAL A 52 16.55 14.23 -23.18
C VAL A 52 16.15 15.67 -23.47
N SER A 53 15.69 15.94 -24.69
CA SER A 53 15.18 17.26 -25.06
C SER A 53 13.76 17.43 -24.52
N LEU A 54 13.57 18.33 -23.54
CA LEU A 54 12.26 18.62 -22.92
C LEU A 54 11.37 19.52 -23.80
N SER A 55 11.48 19.36 -25.12
CA SER A 55 10.78 20.20 -26.07
C SER A 55 9.27 20.09 -25.88
N GLN A 56 8.60 21.24 -25.99
CA GLN A 56 7.15 21.33 -25.80
C GLN A 56 6.38 20.42 -26.76
N GLN A 57 6.95 19.98 -27.89
CA GLN A 57 6.25 19.09 -28.81
C GLN A 57 6.15 17.64 -28.30
N VAL A 58 7.17 17.15 -27.57
CA VAL A 58 7.20 15.77 -27.06
C VAL A 58 6.43 15.63 -25.74
N PHE A 59 6.43 16.69 -24.93
CA PHE A 59 5.92 16.68 -23.54
C PHE A 59 4.87 17.76 -23.24
N SER A 60 4.27 18.43 -24.24
CA SER A 60 3.36 19.59 -24.05
C SER A 60 2.18 19.33 -23.11
N GLN A 61 1.66 18.10 -23.15
CA GLN A 61 0.42 17.70 -22.48
C GLN A 61 0.66 17.15 -21.07
N ASP A 62 1.92 17.01 -20.65
CA ASP A 62 2.28 16.35 -19.40
C ASP A 62 2.60 17.40 -18.32
N ASP A 63 1.98 17.26 -17.13
CA ASP A 63 2.21 18.16 -15.97
C ASP A 63 3.53 17.86 -15.26
N PHE A 64 4.00 16.61 -15.37
CA PHE A 64 5.29 16.15 -14.88
C PHE A 64 5.76 14.95 -15.69
N LEU A 65 7.05 14.67 -15.61
CA LEU A 65 7.66 13.46 -16.12
C LEU A 65 8.18 12.61 -14.98
N ILE A 66 8.25 11.31 -15.23
CA ILE A 66 8.85 10.35 -14.33
C ILE A 66 10.14 9.86 -14.99
N VAL A 67 11.26 10.05 -14.32
CA VAL A 67 12.57 9.56 -14.76
C VAL A 67 12.96 8.40 -13.86
N GLU A 68 13.09 7.23 -14.44
CA GLU A 68 13.51 6.00 -13.76
C GLU A 68 14.93 5.66 -14.23
N VAL A 69 15.83 5.42 -13.28
CA VAL A 69 17.21 5.02 -13.52
C VAL A 69 17.42 3.65 -12.88
N ASP A 70 17.71 2.66 -13.71
CA ASP A 70 17.79 1.25 -13.35
C ASP A 70 19.09 0.63 -13.83
N LEU A 71 19.64 -0.29 -13.06
CA LEU A 71 20.79 -1.10 -13.44
C LEU A 71 20.74 -2.42 -12.69
N ASP A 72 20.90 -3.54 -13.40
CA ASP A 72 20.83 -4.87 -12.80
C ASP A 72 21.73 -5.02 -11.56
N GLY A 73 21.14 -5.42 -10.44
CA GLY A 73 21.78 -5.54 -9.13
C GLY A 73 21.96 -4.23 -8.36
N TYR A 74 21.29 -3.15 -8.75
CA TYR A 74 21.26 -1.85 -8.08
C TYR A 74 19.81 -1.37 -7.89
N GLU A 75 19.58 -0.61 -6.81
CA GLU A 75 18.24 -0.16 -6.45
C GLU A 75 17.74 0.88 -7.46
N GLU A 76 16.60 0.62 -8.10
CA GLU A 76 15.95 1.56 -9.02
C GLU A 76 15.70 2.91 -8.33
N GLN A 77 16.07 4.00 -9.01
CA GLN A 77 15.81 5.37 -8.55
C GLN A 77 14.79 6.05 -9.44
N ARG A 78 13.78 6.68 -8.81
CA ARG A 78 12.66 7.33 -9.49
C ARG A 78 12.56 8.80 -9.12
N PHE A 79 12.50 9.66 -10.12
CA PHE A 79 12.41 11.11 -9.96
C PHE A 79 11.17 11.64 -10.67
N VAL A 80 10.47 12.58 -10.03
CA VAL A 80 9.36 13.31 -10.62
C VAL A 80 9.85 14.70 -11.02
N ILE A 81 9.79 15.01 -12.30
CA ILE A 81 10.24 16.28 -12.87
C ILE A 81 9.00 17.11 -13.24
N PRO A 82 8.65 18.14 -12.45
CA PRO A 82 7.48 18.95 -12.77
C PRO A 82 7.75 19.83 -14.00
N LYS A 83 6.68 20.17 -14.74
CA LYS A 83 6.74 20.97 -15.97
C LYS A 83 7.47 22.31 -15.84
N THR A 84 7.54 22.87 -14.64
CA THR A 84 8.30 24.09 -14.36
C THR A 84 9.80 23.97 -14.66
N PHE A 85 10.33 22.74 -14.76
CA PHE A 85 11.72 22.46 -15.10
C PHE A 85 11.96 22.35 -16.62
N PHE A 86 10.93 22.40 -17.47
CA PHE A 86 11.12 22.14 -18.90
C PHE A 86 11.65 23.36 -19.69
N ALA A 87 11.63 24.54 -19.06
CA ALA A 87 12.07 25.79 -19.69
C ALA A 87 13.59 26.03 -19.59
N SER A 88 14.34 25.18 -18.89
CA SER A 88 15.78 25.34 -18.68
C SER A 88 16.51 24.00 -18.70
N ASP A 89 17.83 24.07 -18.82
CA ASP A 89 18.67 22.88 -18.74
C ASP A 89 18.83 22.41 -17.29
N HIS A 90 18.66 21.10 -17.08
CA HIS A 90 18.80 20.47 -15.78
C HIS A 90 19.66 19.22 -15.87
N ALA A 91 20.36 18.92 -14.78
CA ALA A 91 21.13 17.70 -14.62
C ALA A 91 20.61 16.89 -13.42
N ILE A 92 20.39 15.60 -13.63
CA ILE A 92 20.15 14.62 -12.58
C ILE A 92 21.40 13.75 -12.49
N ASN A 93 22.03 13.73 -11.32
CA ASN A 93 23.17 12.86 -11.05
C ASN A 93 22.72 11.81 -10.04
N VAL A 94 22.65 10.56 -10.48
CA VAL A 94 22.17 9.44 -9.67
C VAL A 94 23.35 8.60 -9.21
N THR A 95 23.45 8.33 -7.91
CA THR A 95 24.35 7.28 -7.40
C THR A 95 23.46 6.12 -6.98
N LEU A 96 23.48 5.04 -7.76
CA LEU A 96 22.70 3.86 -7.44
C LEU A 96 23.38 3.09 -6.31
N ALA A 97 22.62 2.80 -5.26
CA ALA A 97 23.06 1.88 -4.24
C ALA A 97 23.01 0.47 -4.82
N LYS A 98 24.07 -0.32 -4.61
CA LYS A 98 24.02 -1.75 -4.91
C LYS A 98 22.90 -2.35 -4.09
N GLU A 99 21.99 -3.08 -4.71
CA GLU A 99 20.94 -3.78 -3.98
C GLU A 99 21.63 -4.61 -2.91
N ALA A 100 21.26 -4.38 -1.66
CA ALA A 100 21.52 -5.35 -0.62
C ALA A 100 20.76 -6.59 -1.08
N LYS A 101 21.49 -7.57 -1.65
CA LYS A 101 20.94 -8.88 -1.96
C LYS A 101 20.45 -9.49 -0.65
N LEU A 102 19.23 -9.15 -0.24
CA LEU A 102 18.43 -10.01 0.60
C LEU A 102 18.06 -11.17 -0.31
N ASN A 103 18.97 -12.15 -0.38
CA ASN A 103 18.93 -13.38 -1.16
C ASN A 103 17.63 -13.55 -1.95
N ASN A 104 17.63 -13.20 -3.24
CA ASN A 104 16.43 -13.22 -4.08
C ASN A 104 15.90 -14.66 -4.34
N GLU A 105 16.62 -15.71 -3.88
CA GLU A 105 16.09 -17.07 -3.76
C GLU A 105 15.23 -17.30 -2.50
N LEU A 106 15.44 -16.50 -1.45
CA LEU A 106 14.54 -16.42 -0.30
C LEU A 106 13.32 -15.57 -0.63
N SER A 107 13.42 -14.47 -1.39
CA SER A 107 12.29 -13.55 -1.60
C SER A 107 11.09 -14.20 -2.31
N GLY A 108 11.26 -14.81 -3.49
CA GLY A 108 10.13 -15.41 -4.22
C GLY A 108 9.51 -16.64 -3.54
N LYS A 109 10.34 -17.55 -3.03
CA LYS A 109 9.85 -18.73 -2.28
C LYS A 109 9.24 -18.35 -0.95
N THR A 110 9.79 -17.37 -0.23
CA THR A 110 9.27 -16.95 1.07
C THR A 110 8.00 -16.11 0.90
N ILE A 111 7.89 -15.28 -0.15
CA ILE A 111 6.66 -14.55 -0.45
C ILE A 111 5.55 -15.51 -0.88
N ASP A 112 5.80 -16.44 -1.81
CA ASP A 112 4.79 -17.45 -2.20
C ASP A 112 4.39 -18.35 -1.02
N GLN A 113 5.35 -18.72 -0.17
CA GLN A 113 5.08 -19.47 1.05
C GLN A 113 4.31 -18.62 2.07
N CYS A 114 4.66 -17.36 2.26
CA CYS A 114 3.95 -16.43 3.15
C CYS A 114 2.54 -16.16 2.62
N GLU A 115 2.33 -16.00 1.32
CA GLU A 115 1.02 -15.84 0.70
C GLU A 115 0.19 -17.11 0.90
N LYS A 116 0.76 -18.28 0.58
CA LYS A 116 0.11 -19.58 0.77
C LYS A 116 -0.22 -19.85 2.24
N ILE A 117 0.69 -19.52 3.16
CA ILE A 117 0.48 -19.63 4.61
C ILE A 117 -0.61 -18.65 5.03
N SER A 118 -0.57 -17.38 4.60
CA SER A 118 -1.58 -16.38 4.94
C SER A 118 -2.97 -16.78 4.44
N LYS A 119 -3.06 -17.27 3.19
CA LYS A 119 -4.30 -17.73 2.58
C LYS A 119 -4.84 -18.95 3.31
N LYS A 120 -3.98 -19.90 3.64
CA LYS A 120 -4.35 -21.07 4.44
C LYS A 120 -4.84 -20.65 5.82
N SER A 121 -4.08 -19.82 6.53
CA SER A 121 -4.43 -19.31 7.86
C SER A 121 -5.76 -18.55 7.84
N LEU A 122 -6.00 -17.70 6.84
CA LEU A 122 -7.27 -16.97 6.67
C LEU A 122 -8.43 -17.93 6.37
N THR A 123 -8.20 -18.94 5.54
CA THR A 123 -9.19 -19.98 5.23
C THR A 123 -9.54 -20.79 6.48
N ASP A 124 -8.52 -21.22 7.24
CA ASP A 124 -8.69 -21.99 8.47
C ASP A 124 -9.42 -21.19 9.54
N LEU A 125 -9.06 -19.91 9.73
CA LEU A 125 -9.76 -18.99 10.62
C LEU A 125 -11.22 -18.80 10.20
N SER A 126 -11.47 -18.41 8.96
CA SER A 126 -12.82 -18.09 8.45
C SER A 126 -13.74 -19.31 8.52
N LYS A 127 -13.24 -20.49 8.12
CA LYS A 127 -13.97 -21.76 8.23
C LYS A 127 -14.25 -22.12 9.68
N GLY A 128 -13.26 -21.98 10.55
CA GLY A 128 -13.41 -22.26 11.98
C GLY A 128 -14.47 -21.37 12.64
N VAL A 129 -14.46 -20.07 12.33
CA VAL A 129 -15.46 -19.09 12.80
C VAL A 129 -16.85 -19.48 12.32
N ALA A 130 -17.01 -19.79 11.03
CA ALA A 130 -18.30 -20.20 10.47
C ALA A 130 -18.85 -21.48 11.13
N ILE A 131 -18.00 -22.47 11.39
CA ILE A 131 -18.38 -23.69 12.09
C ILE A 131 -18.79 -23.39 13.54
N ALA A 132 -18.03 -22.56 14.25
CA ALA A 132 -18.36 -22.20 15.63
C ALA A 132 -19.71 -21.46 15.72
N GLN A 133 -19.95 -20.50 14.82
CA GLN A 133 -21.23 -19.79 14.73
C GLN A 133 -22.39 -20.71 14.38
N ALA A 134 -22.21 -21.65 13.44
CA ALA A 134 -23.24 -22.62 13.10
C ALA A 134 -23.61 -23.51 14.30
N ASN A 135 -22.62 -23.93 15.10
CA ASN A 135 -22.88 -24.71 16.33
C ASN A 135 -23.55 -23.86 17.42
N LEU A 136 -23.18 -22.58 17.56
CA LEU A 136 -23.86 -21.63 18.44
C LEU A 136 -25.35 -21.51 18.11
N LEU A 137 -25.68 -21.36 16.82
CA LEU A 137 -27.07 -21.28 16.34
C LEU A 137 -27.86 -22.57 16.56
N LYS A 138 -27.18 -23.72 16.52
CA LYS A 138 -27.79 -25.03 16.84
C LYS A 138 -27.97 -25.27 18.35
N GLY A 139 -27.31 -24.46 19.19
CA GLY A 139 -27.27 -24.67 20.64
C GLY A 139 -26.21 -25.67 21.11
N ASP A 140 -25.32 -26.12 20.21
CA ASP A 140 -24.22 -27.04 20.51
C ASP A 140 -23.04 -26.31 21.17
N LEU A 141 -23.29 -25.69 22.33
CA LEU A 141 -22.36 -24.77 23.00
C LEU A 141 -21.01 -25.43 23.35
N GLN A 142 -21.01 -26.74 23.66
CA GLN A 142 -19.79 -27.46 23.97
C GLN A 142 -18.87 -27.59 22.74
N VAL A 143 -19.45 -27.91 21.58
CA VAL A 143 -18.71 -28.03 20.32
C VAL A 143 -18.18 -26.65 19.90
N ALA A 144 -19.01 -25.62 20.01
CA ALA A 144 -18.60 -24.24 19.75
C ALA A 144 -17.45 -23.81 20.67
N SER A 145 -17.51 -24.13 21.96
CA SER A 145 -16.47 -23.78 22.95
C SER A 145 -15.11 -24.40 22.63
N VAL A 146 -15.09 -25.69 22.29
CA VAL A 146 -13.86 -26.38 21.86
C VAL A 146 -13.31 -25.75 20.58
N GLN A 147 -14.17 -25.48 19.60
CA GLN A 147 -13.75 -24.89 18.33
C GLN A 147 -13.14 -23.49 18.54
N ILE A 148 -13.79 -22.64 19.33
CA ILE A 148 -13.29 -21.28 19.64
C ILE A 148 -11.99 -21.34 20.43
N SER A 149 -11.85 -22.24 21.41
CA SER A 149 -10.62 -22.38 22.19
C SER A 149 -9.41 -22.77 21.33
N ASN A 150 -9.62 -23.66 20.36
CA ASN A 150 -8.59 -24.05 19.39
C ASN A 150 -8.20 -22.86 18.48
N LEU A 151 -9.19 -22.09 18.04
CA LEU A 151 -8.96 -20.90 17.22
C LEU A 151 -8.21 -19.82 17.99
N ILE A 152 -8.58 -19.53 19.24
CA ILE A 152 -7.87 -18.56 20.08
C ILE A 152 -6.42 -18.97 20.31
N SER A 153 -6.16 -20.26 20.52
CA SER A 153 -4.79 -20.79 20.67
C SER A 153 -3.94 -20.57 19.42
N THR A 154 -4.57 -20.52 18.23
CA THR A 154 -3.88 -20.34 16.95
C THR A 154 -3.84 -18.87 16.51
N PHE A 155 -4.85 -18.09 16.87
CA PHE A 155 -5.09 -16.71 16.43
C PHE A 155 -5.43 -15.80 17.63
N PRO A 156 -4.50 -15.58 18.58
CA PRO A 156 -4.78 -14.93 19.86
C PRO A 156 -5.05 -13.42 19.77
N PHE A 157 -4.90 -12.81 18.59
CA PHE A 157 -5.09 -11.38 18.36
C PHE A 157 -6.33 -11.05 17.53
N VAL A 158 -7.23 -12.03 17.34
CA VAL A 158 -8.47 -11.82 16.59
C VAL A 158 -9.62 -11.55 17.57
N SER A 159 -10.09 -10.31 17.63
CA SER A 159 -11.16 -9.84 18.54
C SER A 159 -12.41 -10.71 18.47
N VAL A 160 -12.90 -11.01 17.26
CA VAL A 160 -14.16 -11.77 17.05
C VAL A 160 -14.17 -13.14 17.73
N LEU A 161 -13.01 -13.77 17.94
CA LEU A 161 -12.95 -15.06 18.62
C LEU A 161 -13.29 -14.93 20.11
N TYR A 162 -12.90 -13.82 20.72
CA TYR A 162 -13.23 -13.49 22.10
C TYR A 162 -14.68 -13.04 22.24
N ASP A 163 -15.26 -12.36 21.24
CA ASP A 163 -16.72 -12.10 21.21
C ASP A 163 -17.53 -13.39 21.15
N LEU A 164 -17.12 -14.34 20.29
CA LEU A 164 -17.78 -15.65 20.20
C LEU A 164 -17.62 -16.45 21.49
N GLN A 165 -16.47 -16.39 22.14
CA GLN A 165 -16.27 -16.99 23.46
C GLN A 165 -17.19 -16.33 24.51
N GLY A 166 -17.28 -15.00 24.50
CA GLY A 166 -18.16 -14.24 25.38
C GLY A 166 -19.64 -14.61 25.16
N ASN A 167 -20.06 -14.78 23.92
CA ASN A 167 -21.39 -15.28 23.55
C ASN A 167 -21.66 -16.68 24.12
N ILE A 168 -20.70 -17.60 24.00
CA ILE A 168 -20.83 -18.96 24.55
C ILE A 168 -21.03 -18.90 26.07
N PHE A 169 -20.17 -18.16 26.79
CA PHE A 169 -20.29 -18.01 28.24
C PHE A 169 -21.59 -17.30 28.65
N TYR A 170 -22.02 -16.29 27.88
CA TYR A 170 -23.28 -15.60 28.10
C TYR A 170 -24.47 -16.55 28.00
N LEU A 171 -24.51 -17.39 26.96
CA LEU A 171 -25.55 -18.40 26.75
C LEU A 171 -25.53 -19.48 27.84
N GLN A 172 -24.36 -19.80 28.38
CA GLN A 172 -24.17 -20.69 29.53
C GLN A 172 -24.47 -20.01 30.89
N ARG A 173 -24.87 -18.72 30.89
CA ARG A 173 -25.10 -17.89 32.09
C ARG A 173 -23.85 -17.71 32.97
N GLN A 174 -22.67 -17.91 32.41
CA GLN A 174 -21.37 -17.67 33.05
C GLN A 174 -20.95 -16.20 32.85
N PHE A 175 -21.69 -15.28 33.46
CA PHE A 175 -21.57 -13.85 33.17
C PHE A 175 -20.19 -13.24 33.46
N SER A 176 -19.50 -13.68 34.51
CA SER A 176 -18.15 -13.20 34.80
C SER A 176 -17.13 -13.62 33.75
N GLN A 177 -17.25 -14.85 33.24
CA GLN A 177 -16.38 -15.34 32.15
C GLN A 177 -16.73 -14.66 30.83
N ALA A 178 -18.03 -14.46 30.56
CA ALA A 178 -18.48 -13.70 29.40
C ALA A 178 -17.89 -12.29 29.40
N LEU A 179 -17.93 -11.60 30.55
CA LEU A 179 -17.38 -10.26 30.70
C LEU A 179 -15.89 -10.23 30.39
N ALA A 180 -15.10 -11.15 30.98
CA ALA A 180 -13.67 -11.23 30.73
C ALA A 180 -13.34 -11.46 29.24
N SER A 181 -14.11 -12.31 28.55
CA SER A 181 -13.95 -12.53 27.11
C SER A 181 -14.27 -11.27 26.30
N TYR A 182 -15.38 -10.58 26.58
CA TYR A 182 -15.71 -9.34 25.86
C TYR A 182 -14.73 -8.20 26.15
N GLU A 183 -14.22 -8.08 27.38
CA GLU A 183 -13.17 -7.10 27.71
C GLU A 183 -11.88 -7.39 26.94
N LYS A 184 -11.53 -8.67 26.78
CA LYS A 184 -10.39 -9.06 25.95
C LYS A 184 -10.60 -8.72 24.48
N SER A 185 -11.82 -8.91 23.96
CA SER A 185 -12.19 -8.51 22.61
C SER A 185 -12.08 -6.99 22.41
N LEU A 186 -12.66 -6.21 23.32
CA LEU A 186 -12.63 -4.74 23.27
C LEU A 186 -11.20 -4.18 23.38
N ALA A 187 -10.31 -4.86 24.11
CA ALA A 187 -8.90 -4.49 24.16
C ALA A 187 -8.16 -4.68 22.84
N LEU A 188 -8.62 -5.60 21.98
CA LEU A 188 -8.08 -5.84 20.63
C LEU A 188 -8.74 -4.96 19.57
N ASP A 189 -10.02 -4.64 19.75
CA ASP A 189 -10.81 -3.79 18.86
C ASP A 189 -11.69 -2.84 19.68
N GLN A 190 -11.16 -1.63 19.90
CA GLN A 190 -11.79 -0.61 20.75
C GLN A 190 -13.01 0.06 20.08
N GLU A 191 -13.16 -0.07 18.77
CA GLU A 191 -14.24 0.56 18.01
C GLU A 191 -15.47 -0.35 17.88
N ASN A 192 -15.41 -1.59 18.39
CA ASN A 192 -16.52 -2.52 18.37
C ASN A 192 -17.63 -2.11 19.35
N VAL A 193 -18.60 -1.37 18.82
CA VAL A 193 -19.77 -0.85 19.55
C VAL A 193 -20.61 -1.98 20.17
N GLU A 194 -20.78 -3.11 19.47
CA GLU A 194 -21.57 -4.24 19.97
C GLU A 194 -20.94 -4.86 21.21
N THR A 195 -19.62 -5.08 21.16
CA THR A 195 -18.83 -5.59 22.29
C THR A 195 -18.86 -4.62 23.47
N ALA A 196 -18.73 -3.32 23.23
CA ALA A 196 -18.83 -2.30 24.28
C ALA A 196 -20.21 -2.32 24.98
N ILE A 197 -21.29 -2.49 24.22
CA ILE A 197 -22.65 -2.65 24.76
C ILE A 197 -22.73 -3.92 25.63
N MET A 198 -22.17 -5.04 25.18
CA MET A 198 -22.17 -6.30 25.92
C MET A 198 -21.37 -6.20 27.23
N VAL A 199 -20.19 -5.56 27.22
CA VAL A 199 -19.41 -5.27 28.43
C VAL A 199 -20.23 -4.45 29.42
N LYS A 200 -20.83 -3.34 28.98
CA LYS A 200 -21.67 -2.48 29.82
C LYS A 200 -22.82 -3.25 30.45
N LYS A 201 -23.53 -4.07 29.66
CA LYS A 201 -24.63 -4.92 30.13
C LYS A 201 -24.15 -5.94 31.16
N LEU A 202 -23.02 -6.60 30.90
CA LEU A 202 -22.50 -7.64 31.77
C LEU A 202 -21.99 -7.08 33.10
N ARG A 203 -21.34 -5.92 33.10
CA ARG A 203 -20.94 -5.19 34.30
C ARG A 203 -22.13 -4.90 35.23
N GLN A 204 -23.25 -4.48 34.66
CA GLN A 204 -24.50 -4.29 35.42
C GLN A 204 -25.01 -5.61 36.03
N ILE A 205 -24.95 -6.72 35.27
CA ILE A 205 -25.38 -8.05 35.73
C ILE A 205 -24.48 -8.60 36.84
N THR A 206 -23.16 -8.39 36.73
CA THR A 206 -22.17 -8.92 37.69
C THR A 206 -21.95 -8.02 38.91
N GLY A 207 -22.60 -6.84 38.96
CA GLY A 207 -22.44 -5.88 40.05
C GLY A 207 -21.11 -5.12 40.02
N GLN A 208 -20.37 -5.18 38.92
CA GLN A 208 -19.19 -4.36 38.69
C GLN A 208 -19.65 -3.01 38.10
N ALA A 209 -19.71 -1.96 38.93
CA ALA A 209 -20.17 -0.65 38.47
C ALA A 209 -19.28 -0.11 37.33
N THR A 210 -19.90 0.54 36.34
CA THR A 210 -19.21 1.18 35.22
C THR A 210 -18.41 2.37 35.72
N GLU A 211 -17.11 2.21 35.96
CA GLU A 211 -16.19 3.35 35.91
C GLU A 211 -16.17 3.84 34.46
N GLU A 212 -17.02 4.81 34.16
CA GLU A 212 -16.95 5.58 32.92
C GLU A 212 -15.61 6.32 32.94
N VAL A 213 -14.65 5.84 32.14
CA VAL A 213 -13.51 6.67 31.75
C VAL A 213 -14.08 7.74 30.83
N GLY A 214 -14.32 8.92 31.41
CA GLY A 214 -14.74 10.13 30.72
C GLY A 214 -13.71 10.61 29.69
N PRO A 215 -14.11 11.59 28.85
CA PRO A 215 -13.63 11.84 27.49
C PRO A 215 -12.12 12.13 27.36
#